data_AF-A0A3N0Y264-F1
#
_entry.id   AF-A0A3N0Y264-F1
#
_cell.length_a   1.000
_cell.length_b   1.000
_cell.length_c   1.000
_cell.angle_alpha   90.00
_cell.angle_beta   90.00
_cell.angle_gamma   90.00
#
_symmetry.space_group_name_H-M   'P 1'
#
loop_
_entity.id
_entity.type
_entity.pdbx_description
1 polymer ?
#
loop_
_entity_poly.entity_id
_entity_poly.type
_entity_poly.pdbx_seq_one_letter_code
_entity_poly.pdbx_strand_id
1 'polypeptide(L)'
;MPSNVEIKAALRDMRYLTQRAKELSGTDGTVIRQQDTFFKVPAGRLKLRDFQDGTGQLIFYERPDTEGPKLSNYSITPTNDPQGLVKVLTDALGQVGQVKKERRLYMVGQTRVHVDSVEGLGDFMELEVVMEEHQSREEGVTIANQLMLELGVKEEDLIDGAYMDLLLKNQQNAHAP
;
A
#
# COMPACT_ATOMS: atom_id res chain seq x y z
N MET A 1 5.61 11.81 16.69
CA MET A 1 5.74 11.42 15.26
C MET A 1 4.47 10.70 14.87
N PRO A 2 3.91 10.93 13.68
CA PRO A 2 2.72 10.20 13.26
C PRO A 2 3.07 8.70 13.15
N SER A 3 2.24 7.86 13.77
CA SER A 3 2.32 6.40 13.68
C SER A 3 0.97 5.88 13.19
N ASN A 4 0.98 4.74 12.50
CA ASN A 4 -0.24 4.10 12.02
C ASN A 4 -0.27 2.64 12.46
N VAL A 5 -1.46 2.11 12.73
CA VAL A 5 -1.72 0.67 12.69
C VAL A 5 -2.20 0.32 11.30
N GLU A 6 -1.52 -0.63 10.64
CA GLU A 6 -1.84 -1.07 9.28
C GLU A 6 -2.36 -2.52 9.30
N ILE A 7 -3.48 -2.76 8.61
CA ILE A 7 -3.98 -4.10 8.31
C ILE A 7 -4.11 -4.21 6.80
N LYS A 8 -3.68 -5.33 6.21
CA LYS A 8 -3.83 -5.62 4.79
C LYS A 8 -4.51 -6.96 4.58
N ALA A 9 -5.46 -7.03 3.66
CA ALA A 9 -6.23 -8.23 3.35
C ALA A 9 -6.42 -8.38 1.84
N ALA A 10 -6.44 -9.63 1.37
CA ALA A 10 -6.92 -9.95 0.02
C ALA A 10 -8.45 -9.87 -0.03
N LEU A 11 -9.01 -9.41 -1.15
CA LEU A 11 -10.45 -9.27 -1.32
C LEU A 11 -11.04 -10.38 -2.17
N ARG A 12 -12.13 -10.97 -1.66
CA ARG A 12 -12.95 -11.93 -2.40
C ARG A 12 -14.05 -11.24 -3.22
N ASP A 13 -14.58 -10.13 -2.71
CA ASP A 13 -15.59 -9.32 -3.40
C ASP A 13 -15.30 -7.83 -3.20
N MET A 14 -14.59 -7.25 -4.17
CA MET A 14 -14.26 -5.82 -4.18
C MET A 14 -15.53 -4.94 -4.24
N ARG A 15 -16.60 -5.38 -4.89
CA ARG A 15 -17.82 -4.58 -5.03
C ARG A 15 -18.53 -4.44 -3.70
N TYR A 16 -18.65 -5.54 -2.96
CA TYR A 16 -19.21 -5.52 -1.62
C TYR A 16 -18.43 -4.57 -0.70
N LEU A 17 -17.09 -4.72 -0.65
CA LEU A 17 -16.28 -3.88 0.22
C LEU A 17 -16.32 -2.39 -0.18
N THR A 18 -16.28 -2.10 -1.48
CA THR A 18 -16.40 -0.73 -2.00
C THR A 18 -17.73 -0.10 -1.59
N GLN A 19 -18.83 -0.85 -1.67
CA GLN A 19 -20.16 -0.37 -1.26
C GLN A 19 -20.21 -0.11 0.25
N ARG A 20 -19.68 -1.02 1.06
CA ARG A 20 -19.60 -0.85 2.53
C ARG A 20 -18.72 0.34 2.92
N ALA A 21 -17.56 0.50 2.30
CA ALA A 21 -16.67 1.64 2.56
C ALA A 21 -17.32 2.97 2.17
N LYS A 22 -18.09 3.01 1.07
CA LYS A 22 -18.89 4.18 0.68
C LYS A 22 -19.97 4.51 1.72
N GLU A 23 -20.69 3.51 2.21
CA GLU A 23 -21.72 3.69 3.25
C GLU A 23 -21.12 4.22 4.57
N LEU A 24 -19.99 3.66 4.99
CA LEU A 24 -19.31 4.04 6.24
C LEU A 24 -18.65 5.42 6.16
N SER A 25 -18.09 5.78 5.00
CA SER A 25 -17.44 7.09 4.79
C SER A 25 -18.40 8.20 4.38
N GLY A 26 -19.58 7.86 3.85
CA GLY A 26 -20.52 8.81 3.27
C GLY A 26 -20.05 9.46 1.96
N THR A 27 -19.03 8.90 1.29
CA THR A 27 -18.46 9.46 0.04
C THR A 27 -18.22 8.39 -1.02
N ASP A 28 -18.08 8.77 -2.28
CA ASP A 28 -17.68 7.85 -3.36
C ASP A 28 -16.21 7.41 -3.28
N GLY A 29 -15.42 8.04 -2.39
CA GLY A 29 -13.99 7.86 -2.30
C GLY A 29 -13.22 8.54 -3.43
N THR A 30 -11.91 8.61 -3.29
CA THR A 30 -11.02 9.21 -4.28
C THR A 30 -10.28 8.11 -5.03
N VAL A 31 -10.38 8.12 -6.36
CA VAL A 31 -9.61 7.21 -7.22
C VAL A 31 -8.23 7.79 -7.49
N ILE A 32 -7.19 7.01 -7.24
CA ILE A 32 -5.79 7.37 -7.41
C ILE A 32 -5.12 6.25 -8.21
N ARG A 33 -4.57 6.57 -9.37
CA ARG A 33 -3.76 5.62 -10.15
C ARG A 33 -2.30 5.79 -9.81
N GLN A 34 -1.62 4.67 -9.61
CA GLN A 34 -0.23 4.67 -9.19
C GLN A 34 0.53 3.58 -9.93
N GLN A 35 1.71 3.94 -10.42
CA GLN A 35 2.71 3.00 -10.91
C GLN A 35 3.98 3.17 -10.08
N ASP A 36 4.26 2.20 -9.22
CA ASP A 36 5.47 2.17 -8.40
C ASP A 36 6.54 1.31 -9.10
N THR A 37 7.65 1.94 -9.53
CA THR A 37 8.83 1.25 -10.06
C THR A 37 9.87 1.09 -8.96
N PHE A 38 10.36 -0.12 -8.72
CA PHE A 38 11.33 -0.42 -7.65
C PHE A 38 12.72 -0.65 -8.22
N PHE A 39 13.74 -0.13 -7.53
CA PHE A 39 15.13 -0.19 -7.95
C PHE A 39 15.98 -0.96 -6.94
N LYS A 40 17.09 -1.54 -7.41
CA LYS A 40 18.02 -2.22 -6.52
C LYS A 40 18.80 -1.16 -5.72
N VAL A 41 18.92 -1.37 -4.42
CA VAL A 41 19.74 -0.54 -3.54
C VAL A 41 20.44 -1.43 -2.51
N PRO A 42 21.61 -1.04 -1.98
CA PRO A 42 22.35 -1.86 -1.01
C PRO A 42 21.61 -2.08 0.31
N ALA A 43 20.80 -1.10 0.73
CA ALA A 43 20.02 -1.13 1.96
C ALA A 43 18.70 -0.38 1.77
N GLY A 44 17.66 -0.80 2.50
CA GLY A 44 16.32 -0.24 2.41
C GLY A 44 15.63 -0.57 1.08
N ARG A 45 14.64 0.24 0.71
CA ARG A 45 13.87 0.11 -0.52
C ARG A 45 13.77 1.46 -1.18
N LEU A 46 14.05 1.51 -2.49
CA LEU A 46 13.90 2.70 -3.32
C LEU A 46 12.84 2.44 -4.37
N LYS A 47 11.84 3.32 -4.44
CA LYS A 47 10.82 3.28 -5.48
C LYS A 47 10.54 4.66 -6.04
N LEU A 48 10.17 4.70 -7.31
CA LEU A 48 9.55 5.86 -7.93
C LEU A 48 8.06 5.58 -8.12
N ARG A 49 7.22 6.42 -7.52
CA ARG A 49 5.78 6.44 -7.74
C ARG A 49 5.45 7.44 -8.84
N ASP A 50 4.79 6.98 -9.89
CA ASP A 50 4.18 7.81 -10.95
C ASP A 50 2.66 7.90 -10.69
N PHE A 51 2.13 9.11 -10.61
CA PHE A 51 0.70 9.37 -10.40
C PHE A 51 -0.11 9.38 -11.71
N GLN A 52 0.55 9.12 -12.85
CA GLN A 52 -0.03 9.12 -14.20
C GLN A 52 -0.62 10.47 -14.65
N ASP A 53 -0.24 11.56 -13.98
CA ASP A 53 -0.61 12.93 -14.32
C ASP A 53 0.61 13.80 -14.73
N GLY A 54 1.76 13.16 -14.95
CA GLY A 54 3.04 13.80 -15.24
C GLY A 54 3.87 14.11 -13.98
N THR A 55 3.32 13.90 -12.78
CA THR A 55 4.04 14.05 -11.52
C THR A 55 4.39 12.70 -10.91
N GLY A 56 5.43 12.70 -10.09
CA GLY A 56 5.84 11.51 -9.35
C GLY A 56 6.60 11.84 -8.08
N GLN A 57 6.95 10.79 -7.35
CA GLN A 57 7.71 10.87 -6.11
C GLN A 57 8.78 9.79 -6.09
N LEU A 58 10.02 10.18 -5.81
CA LEU A 58 11.08 9.25 -5.46
C LEU A 58 11.05 9.05 -3.94
N ILE A 59 10.94 7.79 -3.53
CA ILE A 59 10.67 7.39 -2.16
C ILE A 59 11.71 6.37 -1.74
N PHE A 60 12.54 6.74 -0.77
CA PHE A 60 13.38 5.80 -0.04
C PHE A 60 12.71 5.48 1.30
N TYR A 61 12.70 4.22 1.70
CA TYR A 61 12.21 3.82 3.02
C TYR A 61 12.89 2.54 3.50
N GLU A 62 13.00 2.43 4.82
CA GLU A 62 13.44 1.21 5.47
C GLU A 62 12.23 0.51 6.09
N ARG A 63 12.03 -0.76 5.75
CA ARG A 63 11.07 -1.62 6.42
C ARG A 63 11.84 -2.77 7.07
N PRO A 64 11.97 -2.79 8.39
CA PRO A 64 12.55 -3.96 9.04
C PRO A 64 11.59 -5.15 8.90
N ASP A 65 12.12 -6.34 8.60
CA ASP A 65 11.37 -7.58 8.42
C ASP A 65 10.87 -8.17 9.76
N THR A 66 10.16 -7.38 10.55
CA THR A 66 9.62 -7.82 11.86
C THR A 66 8.18 -7.39 11.99
N GLU A 67 7.36 -8.26 12.56
CA GLU A 67 5.96 -8.00 12.89
C GLU A 67 5.80 -6.81 13.85
N GLY A 68 4.80 -5.96 13.59
CA GLY A 68 4.41 -4.83 14.43
C GLY A 68 4.71 -3.43 13.85
N PRO A 69 4.15 -2.37 14.47
CA PRO A 69 4.29 -0.99 14.04
C PRO A 69 5.74 -0.58 14.23
N LYS A 70 6.39 -0.23 13.12
CA LYS A 70 7.71 0.36 13.12
C LYS A 70 7.63 1.75 12.54
N LEU A 71 8.31 2.68 13.20
CA LEU A 71 8.64 3.99 12.66
C LEU A 71 9.38 3.75 11.33
N SER A 72 8.66 3.91 10.22
CA SER A 72 9.26 3.83 8.89
C SER A 72 9.98 5.14 8.67
N ASN A 73 11.32 5.12 8.71
CA ASN A 73 12.09 6.25 8.23
C ASN A 73 11.95 6.28 6.71
N TYR A 74 11.32 7.32 6.19
CA TYR A 74 11.17 7.52 4.76
C TYR A 74 11.66 8.91 4.36
N SER A 75 12.18 8.99 3.15
CA SER A 75 12.53 10.23 2.47
C SER A 75 11.78 10.27 1.16
N ILE A 76 11.08 11.38 0.90
CA ILE A 76 10.27 11.57 -0.31
C ILE A 76 10.70 12.88 -0.96
N THR A 77 10.97 12.83 -2.25
CA THR A 77 11.11 14.04 -3.08
C THR A 77 10.17 13.97 -4.28
N PRO A 78 9.45 15.06 -4.61
CA PRO A 78 8.66 15.12 -5.83
C PRO A 78 9.54 15.19 -7.08
N THR A 79 8.98 14.80 -8.23
CA THR A 79 9.54 14.99 -9.57
C THR A 79 8.42 15.33 -10.55
N ASN A 80 8.75 16.11 -11.58
CA ASN A 80 7.87 16.41 -12.72
C ASN A 80 8.30 15.66 -14.00
N ASP A 81 9.26 14.74 -13.88
CA ASP A 81 9.71 13.86 -14.95
C ASP A 81 9.90 12.43 -14.40
N PRO A 82 8.80 11.73 -14.05
CA PRO A 82 8.91 10.39 -13.52
C PRO A 82 9.56 9.42 -14.53
N GLN A 83 9.21 9.52 -15.81
CA GLN A 83 9.70 8.61 -16.85
C GLN A 83 11.21 8.78 -17.10
N GLY A 84 11.71 10.00 -17.19
CA GLY A 84 13.15 10.25 -17.28
C GLY A 84 13.90 9.75 -16.06
N LEU A 85 13.33 9.94 -14.86
CA LEU A 85 13.94 9.45 -13.62
C LEU A 85 13.93 7.91 -13.52
N VAL A 86 12.87 7.22 -13.97
CA VAL A 86 12.87 5.75 -14.10
C VAL A 86 14.02 5.31 -14.99
N LYS A 87 14.21 5.96 -16.15
CA LYS A 87 15.26 5.58 -17.10
C LYS A 87 16.63 5.69 -16.45
N VAL A 88 16.96 6.84 -15.88
CA VAL A 88 18.27 7.09 -15.26
C VAL A 88 18.54 6.12 -14.10
N LEU A 89 17.56 5.90 -13.23
CA LEU A 89 17.73 4.99 -12.09
C LEU A 89 17.81 3.53 -12.52
N THR A 90 17.11 3.14 -13.57
CA THR A 90 17.21 1.79 -14.15
C THR A 90 18.61 1.55 -14.73
N ASP A 91 19.14 2.52 -15.46
CA ASP A 91 20.49 2.44 -16.04
C ASP A 91 21.57 2.40 -14.94
N ALA A 92 21.39 3.16 -13.84
CA ALA A 92 22.37 3.27 -12.77
C ALA A 92 22.34 2.12 -11.75
N LEU A 93 21.14 1.66 -11.38
CA LEU A 93 20.93 0.72 -10.27
C LEU A 93 20.35 -0.63 -10.73
N GLY A 94 19.72 -0.67 -11.89
CA GLY A 94 18.87 -1.77 -12.30
C GLY A 94 17.49 -1.74 -11.64
N GLN A 95 16.51 -2.27 -12.36
CA GLN A 95 15.14 -2.38 -11.90
C GLN A 95 14.89 -3.72 -11.19
N VAL A 96 14.07 -3.70 -10.14
CA VAL A 96 13.55 -4.90 -9.45
C VAL A 96 12.22 -5.34 -10.08
N GLY A 97 11.31 -4.39 -10.29
CA GLY A 97 9.99 -4.66 -10.85
C GLY A 97 9.10 -3.42 -10.87
N GLN A 98 7.85 -3.59 -11.25
CA GLN A 98 6.81 -2.55 -11.23
C GLN A 98 5.54 -3.08 -10.57
N VAL A 99 4.87 -2.21 -9.82
CA VAL A 99 3.52 -2.43 -9.29
C VAL A 99 2.62 -1.36 -9.88
N LYS A 100 1.64 -1.77 -10.68
CA LYS A 100 0.58 -0.89 -11.17
C LYS A 100 -0.68 -1.16 -10.38
N LYS A 101 -1.29 -0.10 -9.86
CA LYS A 101 -2.53 -0.23 -9.09
C LYS A 101 -3.46 0.96 -9.25
N GLU A 102 -4.75 0.67 -9.15
CA GLU A 102 -5.79 1.66 -8.94
C GLU A 102 -6.24 1.57 -7.48
N ARG A 103 -6.11 2.67 -6.74
CA ARG A 103 -6.53 2.79 -5.35
C ARG A 103 -7.80 3.62 -5.28
N ARG A 104 -8.81 3.12 -4.57
CA ARG A 104 -9.92 3.94 -4.09
C ARG A 104 -9.76 4.18 -2.60
N LEU A 105 -9.54 5.44 -2.23
CA LEU A 105 -9.34 5.88 -0.85
C LEU A 105 -10.65 6.39 -0.26
N TYR A 106 -10.99 5.88 0.92
CA TYR A 106 -12.06 6.38 1.78
C TYR A 106 -11.49 6.81 3.14
N MET A 107 -12.16 7.77 3.77
CA MET A 107 -11.91 8.14 5.15
C MET A 107 -13.09 7.70 6.02
N VAL A 108 -12.84 6.85 7.01
CA VAL A 108 -13.84 6.42 7.99
C VAL A 108 -13.30 6.77 9.38
N GLY A 109 -13.81 7.86 9.96
CA GLY A 109 -13.23 8.44 11.18
C GLY A 109 -11.75 8.79 10.98
N GLN A 110 -10.89 8.23 11.84
CA GLN A 110 -9.43 8.39 11.77
C GLN A 110 -8.71 7.38 10.85
N THR A 111 -9.46 6.50 10.19
CA THR A 111 -8.91 5.39 9.40
C THR A 111 -9.00 5.67 7.91
N ARG A 112 -7.88 5.50 7.21
CA ARG A 112 -7.85 5.43 5.75
C ARG A 112 -8.18 4.02 5.33
N VAL A 113 -9.19 3.86 4.49
CA VAL A 113 -9.53 2.59 3.86
C VAL A 113 -9.11 2.66 2.40
N HIS A 114 -8.10 1.90 2.05
CA HIS A 114 -7.65 1.73 0.68
C HIS A 114 -8.29 0.47 0.10
N VAL A 115 -8.97 0.61 -1.04
CA VAL A 115 -9.39 -0.50 -1.88
C VAL A 115 -8.52 -0.49 -3.11
N ASP A 116 -7.56 -1.42 -3.19
CA ASP A 116 -6.53 -1.47 -4.20
C ASP A 116 -6.84 -2.60 -5.19
N SER A 117 -6.91 -2.28 -6.48
CA SER A 117 -6.81 -3.28 -7.55
C SER A 117 -5.40 -3.26 -8.10
N VAL A 118 -4.69 -4.38 -7.99
CA VAL A 118 -3.26 -4.49 -8.30
C VAL A 118 -3.06 -5.44 -9.48
N GLU A 119 -2.44 -4.92 -10.54
CA GLU A 119 -2.17 -5.70 -11.76
C GLU A 119 -1.27 -6.90 -11.45
N GLY A 120 -1.74 -8.10 -11.81
CA GLY A 120 -1.03 -9.37 -11.57
C GLY A 120 -1.17 -9.98 -10.18
N LEU A 121 -1.89 -9.32 -9.24
CA LEU A 121 -2.16 -9.87 -7.90
C LEU A 121 -3.64 -9.98 -7.54
N GLY A 122 -4.50 -9.11 -8.10
CA GLY A 122 -5.92 -9.05 -7.77
C GLY A 122 -6.25 -7.87 -6.84
N ASP A 123 -7.31 -8.01 -6.06
CA ASP A 123 -7.87 -6.92 -5.27
C ASP A 123 -7.55 -7.07 -3.78
N PHE A 124 -7.29 -5.94 -3.11
CA PHE A 124 -6.83 -5.88 -1.74
C PHE A 124 -7.49 -4.72 -0.99
N MET A 125 -7.56 -4.85 0.33
CA MET A 125 -7.87 -3.75 1.23
C MET A 125 -6.68 -3.49 2.15
N GLU A 126 -6.43 -2.22 2.42
CA GLU A 126 -5.50 -1.77 3.45
C GLU A 126 -6.19 -0.75 4.36
N LEU A 127 -6.14 -0.97 5.67
CA LEU A 127 -6.59 -0.05 6.70
C LEU A 127 -5.37 0.62 7.31
N GLU A 128 -5.30 1.95 7.27
CA GLU A 128 -4.30 2.72 8.03
C GLU A 128 -5.02 3.55 9.08
N VAL A 129 -5.00 3.09 10.33
CA VAL A 129 -5.50 3.86 11.48
C VAL A 129 -4.43 4.87 11.86
N VAL A 130 -4.71 6.15 11.65
CA VAL A 130 -3.78 7.23 12.04
C VAL A 130 -3.86 7.42 13.54
N MET A 131 -2.76 7.15 14.27
CA MET A 131 -2.75 7.21 15.72
C MET A 131 -2.73 8.64 16.24
N GLU A 132 -3.55 8.93 17.24
CA GLU A 132 -3.48 10.17 18.00
C GLU A 132 -2.33 10.13 19.05
N GLU A 133 -1.83 11.28 19.49
CA GLU A 133 -0.65 11.36 20.39
C GLU A 133 -0.83 10.61 21.72
N HIS A 134 -2.07 10.41 22.15
CA HIS A 134 -2.40 9.79 23.44
C HIS A 134 -2.97 8.38 23.28
N GLN A 135 -3.10 7.90 22.04
CA GLN A 135 -3.73 6.63 21.74
C GLN A 135 -2.71 5.50 21.82
N SER A 136 -3.04 4.48 22.59
CA SER A 136 -2.28 3.24 22.69
C SER A 136 -2.37 2.43 21.41
N ARG A 137 -1.37 1.58 21.16
CA ARG A 137 -1.37 0.67 20.01
C ARG A 137 -2.58 -0.26 20.04
N GLU A 138 -2.96 -0.73 21.22
CA GLU A 138 -4.07 -1.64 21.44
C GLU A 138 -5.41 -1.00 21.03
N GLU A 139 -5.59 0.29 21.29
CA GLU A 139 -6.75 1.05 20.81
C GLU A 139 -6.76 1.14 19.28
N GLY A 140 -5.63 1.43 18.66
CA GLY A 140 -5.51 1.45 17.20
C GLY A 140 -5.83 0.11 16.54
N VAL A 141 -5.35 -0.99 17.13
CA VAL A 141 -5.67 -2.36 16.69
C VAL A 141 -7.16 -2.67 16.87
N THR A 142 -7.75 -2.24 17.98
CA THR A 142 -9.19 -2.41 18.23
C THR A 142 -10.03 -1.69 17.18
N ILE A 143 -9.67 -0.46 16.83
CA ILE A 143 -10.33 0.31 15.75
C ILE A 143 -10.18 -0.40 14.41
N ALA A 144 -8.98 -0.86 14.08
CA ALA A 144 -8.72 -1.56 12.82
C ALA A 144 -9.56 -2.85 12.72
N ASN A 145 -9.61 -3.66 13.79
CA ASN A 145 -10.37 -4.90 13.84
C ASN A 145 -11.88 -4.67 13.78
N GLN A 146 -12.39 -3.64 14.46
CA GLN A 146 -13.81 -3.28 14.40
C GLN A 146 -14.21 -2.87 12.98
N LEU A 147 -13.39 -2.04 12.32
CA LEU A 147 -13.66 -1.61 10.95
C LEU A 147 -13.53 -2.77 9.95
N MET A 148 -12.57 -3.67 10.16
CA MET A 148 -12.41 -4.91 9.38
C MET A 148 -13.70 -5.74 9.40
N LEU A 149 -14.31 -5.91 10.58
CA LEU A 149 -15.59 -6.62 10.75
C LEU A 149 -16.74 -5.91 10.00
N GLU A 150 -16.83 -4.58 10.11
CA GLU A 150 -17.89 -3.79 9.45
C GLU A 150 -17.79 -3.79 7.92
N LEU A 151 -16.56 -3.94 7.40
CA LEU A 151 -16.25 -4.11 5.98
C LEU A 151 -16.41 -5.56 5.50
N GLY A 152 -16.65 -6.51 6.42
CA GLY A 152 -16.84 -7.93 6.12
C GLY A 152 -15.55 -8.67 5.72
N VAL A 153 -14.39 -8.18 6.15
CA VAL A 153 -13.09 -8.82 5.94
C VAL A 153 -12.84 -9.82 7.08
N LYS A 154 -12.36 -11.01 6.74
CA LYS A 154 -12.07 -12.06 7.71
C LYS A 154 -10.58 -12.11 8.03
N GLU A 155 -10.24 -12.63 9.21
CA GLU A 155 -8.84 -12.85 9.60
C GLU A 155 -8.10 -13.80 8.64
N GLU A 156 -8.80 -14.79 8.06
CA GLU A 156 -8.23 -15.71 7.06
C GLU A 156 -7.83 -15.02 5.74
N ASP A 157 -8.32 -13.81 5.50
CA ASP A 157 -7.99 -13.02 4.30
C ASP A 157 -6.81 -12.07 4.53
N LEU A 158 -6.30 -11.97 5.76
CA LEU A 158 -5.16 -11.12 6.10
C LEU A 158 -3.89 -11.60 5.40
N ILE A 159 -3.11 -10.63 4.92
CA ILE A 159 -1.85 -10.88 4.24
C ILE A 159 -0.74 -9.98 4.75
N ASP A 160 0.47 -10.54 4.78
CA ASP A 160 1.68 -9.82 5.12
C ASP A 160 2.52 -9.48 3.89
N GLY A 161 3.32 -8.43 4.02
CA GLY A 161 4.29 -8.01 3.00
C GLY A 161 3.81 -6.87 2.09
N ALA A 162 4.71 -6.43 1.21
CA ALA A 162 4.39 -5.44 0.18
C ALA A 162 3.97 -6.13 -1.13
N TYR A 163 3.17 -5.46 -1.97
CA TYR A 163 2.76 -6.01 -3.26
C TYR A 163 3.94 -6.44 -4.15
N MET A 164 5.08 -5.73 -4.11
CA MET A 164 6.28 -6.13 -4.85
C MET A 164 6.79 -7.51 -4.41
N ASP A 165 6.78 -7.78 -3.11
CA ASP A 165 7.26 -9.06 -2.56
C ASP A 165 6.32 -10.21 -3.00
N LEU A 166 5.00 -9.95 -3.03
CA LEU A 166 4.00 -10.90 -3.52
C LEU A 166 4.14 -11.17 -5.03
N LEU A 167 4.39 -10.14 -5.83
CA LEU A 167 4.62 -10.30 -7.28
C LEU A 167 5.87 -11.12 -7.56
N LEU A 168 6.98 -10.85 -6.87
CA LEU A 168 8.22 -11.61 -7.03
C LEU A 168 8.02 -13.09 -6.63
N LYS A 169 7.27 -13.38 -5.57
CA LYS A 169 6.90 -14.76 -5.18
C LYS A 169 6.06 -15.45 -6.27
N ASN A 170 5.05 -14.77 -6.82
CA ASN A 170 4.22 -15.33 -7.90
C ASN A 170 5.04 -15.64 -9.16
N GLN A 171 5.99 -14.78 -9.53
CA GLN A 171 6.88 -15.00 -10.67
C GLN A 171 7.83 -16.19 -10.43
N GLN A 172 8.37 -16.34 -9.22
CA GLN A 172 9.21 -17.49 -8.87
C GLN A 172 8.42 -18.81 -8.91
N ASN A 173 7.19 -18.81 -8.38
CA ASN A 173 6.33 -20.00 -8.39
C ASN A 173 5.87 -20.38 -9.81
N ALA A 174 5.63 -19.39 -10.67
CA ALA A 174 5.29 -19.63 -12.08
C ALA A 174 6.48 -20.14 -12.92
N HIS A 175 7.70 -20.11 -12.38
CA HIS A 175 8.92 -20.59 -13.04
C HIS A 175 9.56 -21.78 -12.30
N ALA A 176 8.89 -22.32 -11.28
CA ALA A 176 9.28 -23.57 -10.64
C ALA A 176 8.89 -24.75 -11.57
N PRO A 177 9.82 -25.71 -11.82
CA PRO A 177 9.63 -26.81 -12.77
C PRO A 177 8.57 -27.83 -12.35
#